data_AF-A0A565CC72-F1
#
_entry.id   AF-A0A565CC72-F1
#
_cell.length_a   1.000
_cell.length_b   1.000
_cell.length_c   1.000
_cell.angle_alpha   90.00
_cell.angle_beta   90.00
_cell.angle_gamma   90.00
#
_symmetry.space_group_name_H-M   'P 1'
#
loop_
_entity.id
_entity.type
_entity.pdbx_description
1 polymer ?
#
loop_
_entity_poly.entity_id
_entity_poly.type
_entity_poly.pdbx_seq_one_letter_code
_entity_poly.pdbx_strand_id
1 'polypeptide(L)'
;MEESVKKTVTENTVVVYSKTWCSYCTEVKTLFKRLGVQPLVIELDELGPQGPQLQKVLGRLTGQHTVPNVFVGGKHIGGCTDTVKLNRKGDLELMLAEANVVVENLQRIWRDQMATLVSSQTYIYHCYTRKRALDKARRFSRHSLRERRDFSPQNPRFWPLTITTKHQPLSFSTVCSAADEPSSSSSSEISADARIRSEVLTPFRSVRMFFYLAFIASASLGGLIATSRLIGALANPARSGEVLEILKGLGIDVGAASLFAFLYFRENKTKNAQMARLSREENLAKLKMRVEENNKVISVGDLRGVARLVICAGPAEYIEEAFKRSREFTQGLVERGVVVVAYATDGKSPVLEFDETDIADEEMSQRRRRLWRVAPVFVSEWDKWLDEQKKLAGVSSDSPVYLSLRLDGRVRGSGVGYPPWQAFVAQLPPVKGIWTGLLDGMDGRV
;
A
#
# COMPACT_ATOMS: atom_id res chain seq x y z
N MET A 1 -16.03 32.60 -26.43
CA MET A 1 -15.82 32.01 -25.08
C MET A 1 -14.67 30.99 -25.07
N GLU A 2 -14.48 30.17 -26.12
CA GLU A 2 -13.33 29.24 -26.21
C GLU A 2 -11.96 29.92 -26.07
N GLU A 3 -11.75 31.04 -26.75
CA GLU A 3 -10.52 31.83 -26.63
C GLU A 3 -10.27 32.35 -25.20
N SER A 4 -11.34 32.70 -24.48
CA SER A 4 -11.24 33.12 -23.08
C SER A 4 -10.74 31.97 -22.21
N VAL A 5 -11.25 30.75 -22.40
CA VAL A 5 -10.79 29.56 -21.66
C VAL A 5 -9.33 29.28 -21.95
N LYS A 6 -8.93 29.30 -23.23
CA LYS A 6 -7.53 29.08 -23.63
C LYS A 6 -6.61 30.14 -23.02
N LYS A 7 -7.00 31.41 -23.08
CA LYS A 7 -6.27 32.52 -22.46
C LYS A 7 -6.07 32.30 -20.96
N THR A 8 -7.14 32.02 -20.23
CA THR A 8 -7.08 31.76 -18.78
C THR A 8 -6.18 30.58 -18.44
N VAL A 9 -6.25 29.49 -19.22
CA VAL A 9 -5.44 28.27 -19.03
C VAL A 9 -3.96 28.48 -19.37
N THR A 10 -3.64 29.38 -20.30
CA THR A 10 -2.26 29.74 -20.64
C THR A 10 -1.64 30.74 -19.65
N GLU A 11 -2.44 31.68 -19.14
CA GLU A 11 -1.97 32.71 -18.19
C GLU A 11 -1.73 32.17 -16.77
N ASN A 12 -2.39 31.08 -16.40
CA ASN A 12 -2.35 30.53 -15.04
C ASN A 12 -1.81 29.11 -15.04
N THR A 13 -0.90 28.81 -14.12
CA THR A 13 -0.28 27.49 -14.04
C THR A 13 -1.26 26.39 -13.63
N VAL A 14 -2.18 26.68 -12.71
CA VAL A 14 -3.22 25.75 -12.30
C VAL A 14 -4.57 26.45 -12.34
N VAL A 15 -5.51 25.90 -13.10
CA VAL A 15 -6.88 26.42 -13.21
C VAL A 15 -7.86 25.31 -12.86
N VAL A 16 -8.82 25.62 -11.99
CA VAL A 16 -9.87 24.69 -11.56
C VAL A 16 -11.23 25.33 -11.82
N TYR A 17 -11.94 24.82 -12.81
CA TYR A 17 -13.35 25.13 -12.99
C TYR A 17 -14.19 24.29 -12.03
N SER A 18 -14.95 24.97 -11.18
CA SER A 18 -15.59 24.43 -9.99
C SER A 18 -17.06 24.86 -9.88
N LYS A 19 -17.76 24.29 -8.91
CA LYS A 19 -19.00 24.86 -8.36
C LYS A 19 -18.92 24.92 -6.84
N THR A 20 -19.48 25.95 -6.23
CA THR A 20 -19.35 26.19 -4.78
C THR A 20 -19.88 25.04 -3.91
N TRP A 21 -20.96 24.40 -4.34
CA TRP A 21 -21.65 23.32 -3.63
C TRP A 21 -21.09 21.92 -3.91
N CYS A 22 -20.12 21.78 -4.82
CA CYS A 22 -19.62 20.47 -5.25
C CYS A 22 -18.53 19.94 -4.31
N SER A 23 -18.80 18.80 -3.64
CA SER A 23 -17.85 18.14 -2.73
C SER A 23 -16.55 17.72 -3.42
N TYR A 24 -16.62 17.21 -4.66
CA TYR A 24 -15.45 16.84 -5.45
C TYR A 24 -14.56 18.04 -5.80
N CYS A 25 -15.15 19.22 -5.99
CA CYS A 25 -14.38 20.44 -6.23
C CYS A 25 -13.64 20.88 -4.96
N THR A 26 -14.27 20.76 -3.79
CA THR A 26 -13.62 21.02 -2.50
C THR A 26 -12.42 20.12 -2.28
N GLU A 27 -12.54 18.83 -2.58
CA GLU A 27 -11.44 17.86 -2.45
C GLU A 27 -10.21 18.25 -3.29
N VAL A 28 -10.42 18.64 -4.56
CA VAL A 28 -9.34 19.11 -5.44
C VAL A 28 -8.69 20.39 -4.91
N LYS A 29 -9.47 21.36 -4.42
CA LYS A 29 -8.93 22.59 -3.82
C LYS A 29 -8.08 22.29 -2.58
N THR A 30 -8.56 21.39 -1.71
CA THR A 30 -7.81 20.95 -0.53
C THR A 30 -6.54 20.20 -0.92
N LEU A 31 -6.57 19.40 -2.00
CA LEU A 31 -5.39 18.72 -2.51
C LEU A 31 -4.30 19.71 -2.92
N PHE A 32 -4.60 20.69 -3.77
CA PHE A 32 -3.61 21.69 -4.17
C PHE A 32 -3.11 22.54 -3.00
N LYS A 33 -4.00 22.89 -2.05
CA LYS A 33 -3.61 23.58 -0.81
C LYS A 33 -2.59 22.78 0.01
N ARG A 34 -2.74 21.45 0.09
CA ARG A 34 -1.76 20.57 0.77
C ARG A 34 -0.42 20.50 0.05
N LEU A 35 -0.43 20.61 -1.28
CA LEU A 35 0.79 20.67 -2.10
C LEU A 35 1.47 22.06 -2.05
N GLY A 36 0.91 23.03 -1.33
CA GLY A 36 1.43 24.39 -1.28
C GLY A 36 1.18 25.20 -2.56
N VAL A 37 0.28 24.74 -3.44
CA VAL A 37 -0.04 25.42 -4.70
C VAL A 37 -1.37 26.13 -4.58
N GLN A 38 -1.43 27.39 -4.99
CA GLN A 38 -2.67 28.17 -5.04
C GLN A 38 -3.25 28.12 -6.46
N PRO A 39 -4.32 27.34 -6.72
CA PRO A 39 -4.94 27.29 -8.05
C PRO A 39 -5.86 28.50 -8.27
N LEU A 40 -5.99 28.94 -9.53
CA LEU A 40 -7.07 29.84 -9.93
C LEU A 40 -8.38 29.05 -9.97
N VAL A 41 -9.33 29.40 -9.09
CA VAL A 41 -10.63 28.75 -9.02
C VAL A 41 -11.67 29.62 -9.71
N ILE A 42 -12.42 29.03 -10.64
CA ILE A 42 -13.53 29.68 -11.34
C ILE A 42 -14.82 28.94 -11.00
N GLU A 43 -15.66 29.57 -10.17
CA GLU A 43 -16.94 29.01 -9.74
C GLU A 43 -18.00 29.28 -10.81
N LEU A 44 -18.37 28.23 -11.55
CA LEU A 44 -19.30 28.35 -12.68
C LEU A 44 -20.72 28.78 -12.24
N ASP A 45 -21.11 28.48 -11.01
CA ASP A 45 -22.42 28.84 -10.45
C ASP A 45 -22.53 30.32 -10.05
N GLU A 46 -21.40 30.99 -9.81
CA GLU A 46 -21.37 32.43 -9.47
C GLU A 46 -21.35 33.33 -10.72
N LEU A 47 -21.05 32.76 -11.90
CA LEU A 47 -20.99 33.49 -13.19
C LEU A 47 -22.37 33.75 -13.83
N GLY A 48 -23.46 33.44 -13.13
CA GLY A 48 -24.83 33.67 -13.59
C GLY A 48 -25.10 33.01 -14.97
N PRO A 49 -25.69 33.74 -15.95
CA PRO A 49 -26.02 33.17 -17.26
C PRO A 49 -24.82 32.65 -18.08
N GLN A 50 -23.61 33.14 -17.79
CA GLN A 50 -22.40 32.74 -18.50
C GLN A 50 -21.87 31.38 -18.04
N GLY A 51 -22.14 30.99 -16.78
CA GLY A 51 -21.68 29.74 -16.18
C GLY A 51 -22.04 28.49 -16.98
N PRO A 52 -23.34 28.25 -17.27
CA PRO A 52 -23.78 27.12 -18.09
C PRO A 52 -23.22 27.14 -19.52
N GLN A 53 -23.02 28.32 -20.11
CA GLN A 53 -22.43 28.47 -21.44
C GLN A 53 -20.95 28.07 -21.43
N LEU A 54 -20.22 28.51 -20.40
CA LEU A 54 -18.81 28.16 -20.18
C LEU A 54 -18.65 26.65 -19.92
N GLN A 55 -19.56 26.04 -19.16
CA GLN A 55 -19.55 24.59 -18.94
C GLN A 55 -19.73 23.80 -20.25
N LYS A 56 -20.60 24.26 -21.17
CA LYS A 56 -20.77 23.64 -22.49
C LYS A 56 -19.50 23.77 -23.34
N VAL A 57 -18.86 24.95 -23.29
CA VAL A 57 -17.60 25.21 -23.99
C VAL A 57 -16.47 24.31 -23.46
N LEU A 58 -16.34 24.18 -22.14
CA LEU A 58 -15.38 23.26 -21.52
C LEU A 58 -15.61 21.82 -21.99
N GLY A 59 -16.86 21.38 -22.04
CA GLY A 59 -17.22 20.06 -22.56
C GLY A 59 -16.82 19.84 -24.02
N ARG A 60 -16.88 20.86 -24.88
CA ARG A 60 -16.40 20.78 -26.27
C ARG A 60 -14.89 20.75 -26.38
N LEU A 61 -14.19 21.53 -25.54
CA LEU A 61 -12.73 21.63 -25.58
C LEU A 61 -12.02 20.41 -24.98
N THR A 62 -12.58 19.85 -23.90
CA THR A 62 -11.92 18.78 -23.13
C THR A 62 -12.63 17.43 -23.20
N GLY A 63 -13.84 17.37 -23.75
CA GLY A 63 -14.71 16.20 -23.68
C GLY A 63 -15.36 15.97 -22.32
N GLN A 64 -15.07 16.80 -21.30
CA GLN A 64 -15.57 16.64 -19.95
C GLN A 64 -16.70 17.64 -19.63
N HIS A 65 -17.89 17.13 -19.37
CA HIS A 65 -19.08 17.94 -19.04
C HIS A 65 -19.27 18.18 -17.53
N THR A 66 -18.42 17.61 -16.68
CA THR A 66 -18.55 17.63 -15.21
C THR A 66 -17.50 18.54 -14.57
N VAL A 67 -17.84 19.09 -13.40
CA VAL A 67 -16.89 19.75 -12.49
C VAL A 67 -16.42 18.76 -11.41
N PRO A 68 -15.20 18.89 -10.86
CA PRO A 68 -14.17 19.85 -11.23
C PRO A 68 -13.56 19.52 -12.60
N ASN A 69 -13.17 20.54 -13.37
CA ASN A 69 -12.41 20.40 -14.61
C ASN A 69 -11.07 21.13 -14.41
N VAL A 70 -9.97 20.36 -14.38
CA VAL A 70 -8.67 20.78 -13.87
C VAL A 70 -7.64 20.88 -14.99
N PHE A 71 -6.90 21.99 -15.01
CA PHE A 71 -5.79 22.24 -15.92
C PHE A 71 -4.51 22.53 -15.15
N VAL A 72 -3.39 21.97 -15.59
CA VAL A 72 -2.04 22.18 -15.04
C VAL A 72 -1.06 22.43 -16.19
N GLY A 73 -0.32 23.53 -16.13
CA GLY A 73 0.67 23.91 -17.15
C GLY A 73 0.08 24.01 -18.57
N GLY A 74 -1.14 24.51 -18.68
CA GLY A 74 -1.86 24.59 -19.95
C GLY A 74 -2.50 23.28 -20.45
N LYS A 75 -2.25 22.14 -19.79
CA LYS A 75 -2.77 20.82 -20.17
C LYS A 75 -4.01 20.45 -19.35
N HIS A 76 -5.02 19.86 -20.01
CA HIS A 76 -6.20 19.33 -19.33
C HIS A 76 -5.87 17.99 -18.65
N ILE A 77 -6.18 17.90 -17.35
CA ILE A 77 -5.88 16.74 -16.52
C ILE A 77 -7.10 15.85 -16.30
N GLY A 78 -8.28 16.45 -16.20
CA GLY A 78 -9.53 15.75 -15.95
C GLY A 78 -10.25 16.22 -14.69
N GLY A 79 -10.89 15.28 -14.00
CA GLY A 79 -11.72 15.53 -12.82
C GLY A 79 -11.02 15.27 -11.48
N CYS A 80 -11.81 15.12 -10.43
CA CYS A 80 -11.30 14.85 -9.08
C CYS A 80 -10.55 13.52 -9.03
N THR A 81 -11.13 12.46 -9.59
CA THR A 81 -10.55 11.12 -9.62
C THR A 81 -9.21 11.11 -10.36
N ASP A 82 -9.12 11.77 -11.52
CA ASP A 82 -7.89 11.84 -12.32
C ASP A 82 -6.80 12.62 -11.58
N THR A 83 -7.15 13.76 -11.00
CA THR A 83 -6.21 14.59 -10.21
C THR A 83 -5.66 13.83 -9.00
N VAL A 84 -6.52 13.16 -8.22
CA VAL A 84 -6.09 12.36 -7.06
C VAL A 84 -5.25 11.16 -7.49
N LYS A 85 -5.58 10.53 -8.62
CA LYS A 85 -4.82 9.40 -9.18
C LYS A 85 -3.41 9.82 -9.60
N LEU A 86 -3.25 10.98 -10.25
CA LEU A 86 -1.93 11.51 -10.61
C LEU A 86 -1.12 11.90 -9.39
N ASN A 87 -1.75 12.48 -8.36
CA ASN A 87 -1.08 12.77 -7.11
C ASN A 87 -0.54 11.51 -6.43
N ARG A 88 -1.34 10.43 -6.39
CA ARG A 88 -0.91 9.14 -5.82
C ARG A 88 0.26 8.49 -6.58
N LYS A 89 0.39 8.77 -7.88
CA LYS A 89 1.51 8.30 -8.71
C LYS A 89 2.77 9.15 -8.56
N GLY A 90 2.68 10.36 -8.02
CA GLY A 90 3.76 11.35 -8.01
C GLY A 90 3.86 12.21 -9.29
N ASP A 91 3.13 11.85 -10.34
CA ASP A 91 3.15 12.56 -11.64
C ASP A 91 2.64 14.01 -11.53
N LEU A 92 1.68 14.26 -10.63
CA LEU A 92 1.13 15.62 -10.45
C LEU A 92 2.19 16.62 -9.98
N GLU A 93 3.07 16.20 -9.07
CA GLU A 93 4.16 17.05 -8.58
C GLU A 93 5.20 17.33 -9.67
N LEU A 94 5.48 16.34 -10.53
CA LEU A 94 6.34 16.52 -11.69
C LEU A 94 5.75 17.52 -12.68
N MET A 95 4.45 17.42 -12.98
CA MET A 95 3.78 18.38 -13.87
C MET A 95 3.77 19.80 -13.29
N LEU A 96 3.65 19.95 -11.97
CA LEU A 96 3.74 21.25 -11.29
C LEU A 96 5.17 21.81 -11.34
N ALA A 97 6.18 20.96 -11.19
CA ALA A 97 7.59 21.32 -11.30
C ALA A 97 7.95 21.73 -12.74
N GLU A 98 7.50 20.98 -13.75
CA GLU A 98 7.66 21.32 -15.16
C GLU A 98 6.98 22.64 -15.52
N ALA A 99 5.83 22.93 -14.91
CA ALA A 99 5.09 24.17 -15.10
C ALA A 99 5.64 25.35 -14.26
N ASN A 100 6.85 25.20 -13.70
CA ASN A 100 7.61 26.20 -12.97
C ASN A 100 6.91 26.75 -11.71
N VAL A 101 6.07 25.94 -11.06
CA VAL A 101 5.53 26.26 -9.74
C VAL A 101 6.63 26.02 -8.72
N VAL A 102 7.03 27.05 -7.99
CA VAL A 102 7.90 26.91 -6.82
C VAL A 102 7.09 26.18 -5.75
N VAL A 103 7.16 24.84 -5.76
CA VAL A 103 6.71 24.03 -4.63
C VAL A 103 7.78 24.19 -3.56
N GLU A 104 7.47 24.86 -2.45
CA GLU A 104 8.41 25.10 -1.34
C GLU A 104 9.08 23.80 -0.82
N ASN A 105 8.46 22.63 -1.05
CA ASN A 105 9.04 21.32 -0.71
C ASN A 105 10.20 20.87 -1.61
N LEU A 106 10.32 21.34 -2.85
CA LEU A 106 11.40 20.92 -3.76
C LEU A 106 12.77 21.50 -3.37
N GLN A 107 12.81 22.69 -2.74
CA GLN A 107 14.07 23.22 -2.21
C GLN A 107 14.63 22.38 -1.06
N ARG A 108 13.80 21.60 -0.36
CA ARG A 108 14.26 20.66 0.67
C ARG A 108 14.86 19.40 0.04
N ILE A 109 14.19 18.85 -0.96
CA ILE A 109 14.62 17.63 -1.68
C ILE A 109 15.94 17.87 -2.44
N TRP A 110 16.08 19.01 -3.12
CA TRP A 110 17.33 19.34 -3.82
C TRP A 110 18.50 19.65 -2.87
N ARG A 111 18.24 20.25 -1.70
CA ARG A 111 19.28 20.45 -0.67
C ARG A 111 19.76 19.13 -0.08
N ASP A 112 18.86 18.20 0.20
CA ASP A 112 19.22 16.89 0.76
C ASP A 112 19.90 15.98 -0.28
N GLN A 113 19.42 15.96 -1.53
CA GLN A 113 20.08 15.19 -2.60
C GLN A 113 21.47 15.74 -2.97
N MET A 114 21.64 17.06 -3.03
CA MET A 114 22.96 17.66 -3.29
C MET A 114 23.93 17.47 -2.12
N ALA A 115 23.46 17.55 -0.86
CA ALA A 115 24.29 17.26 0.31
C ALA A 115 24.77 15.80 0.34
N THR A 116 23.94 14.87 -0.12
CA THR A 116 24.29 13.44 -0.20
C THR A 116 25.31 13.15 -1.31
N LEU A 117 25.21 13.84 -2.46
CA LEU A 117 26.17 13.70 -3.57
C LEU A 117 27.55 14.30 -3.24
N VAL A 118 27.60 15.46 -2.58
CA VAL A 118 28.87 16.08 -2.16
C VAL A 118 29.54 15.28 -1.01
N SER A 119 28.75 14.65 -0.15
CA SER A 119 29.24 13.71 0.88
C SER A 119 29.86 12.46 0.26
N SER A 120 29.22 11.85 -0.75
CA SER A 120 29.73 10.66 -1.43
C SER A 120 31.04 10.91 -2.18
N GLN A 121 31.19 12.07 -2.85
CA GLN A 121 32.43 12.39 -3.58
C GLN A 121 33.61 12.68 -2.64
N THR A 122 33.35 13.33 -1.50
CA THR A 122 34.36 13.56 -0.45
C THR A 122 34.78 12.25 0.21
N TYR A 123 33.84 11.32 0.45
CA TYR A 123 34.13 10.00 1.03
C TYR A 123 34.98 9.13 0.09
N ILE A 124 34.72 9.16 -1.22
CA ILE A 124 35.52 8.45 -2.22
C ILE A 124 36.94 9.03 -2.29
N TYR A 125 37.10 10.36 -2.27
CA TYR A 125 38.43 11.00 -2.24
C TYR A 125 39.21 10.68 -0.96
N HIS A 126 38.54 10.65 0.20
CA HIS A 126 39.18 10.35 1.49
C HIS A 126 39.53 8.86 1.65
N CYS A 127 38.77 7.95 1.05
CA CYS A 127 39.10 6.53 0.98
C CYS A 127 40.28 6.26 0.02
N TYR A 128 40.36 6.98 -1.11
CA TYR A 128 41.44 6.81 -2.08
C TYR A 128 42.79 7.30 -1.54
N THR A 129 42.82 8.43 -0.84
CA THR A 129 44.04 8.97 -0.20
C THR A 129 44.50 8.10 0.97
N ARG A 130 43.58 7.56 1.78
CA ARG A 130 43.91 6.67 2.90
C ARG A 130 44.47 5.32 2.45
N LYS A 131 43.96 4.75 1.35
CA LYS A 131 44.50 3.52 0.74
C LYS A 131 45.90 3.73 0.17
N ARG A 132 46.14 4.88 -0.49
CA ARG A 132 47.47 5.25 -1.02
C ARG A 132 48.50 5.50 0.09
N ALA A 133 48.09 6.07 1.23
CA ALA A 133 48.95 6.27 2.40
C ALA A 133 49.33 4.94 3.08
N LEU A 134 48.38 4.02 3.24
CA LEU A 134 48.62 2.67 3.79
C LEU A 134 49.53 1.82 2.91
N ASP A 135 49.40 1.90 1.58
CA ASP A 135 50.27 1.18 0.64
C ASP A 135 51.68 1.77 0.54
N LYS A 136 51.86 3.06 0.90
CA LYS A 136 53.19 3.69 1.02
C LYS A 136 53.86 3.29 2.34
N ALA A 137 53.11 3.26 3.45
CA ALA A 137 53.59 2.79 4.74
C ALA A 137 54.00 1.30 4.73
N ARG A 138 53.23 0.44 4.03
CA ARG A 138 53.55 -0.99 3.86
C ARG A 138 54.74 -1.27 2.92
N ARG A 139 55.10 -0.32 2.04
CA ARG A 139 56.31 -0.38 1.22
C ARG A 139 57.56 0.13 1.93
N PHE A 140 57.41 1.11 2.83
CA PHE A 140 58.52 1.61 3.65
C PHE A 140 58.92 0.62 4.76
N SER A 141 57.96 -0.11 5.33
CA SER A 141 58.21 -1.11 6.39
C SER A 141 58.87 -2.42 5.89
N ARG A 142 58.98 -2.65 4.58
CA ARG A 142 59.60 -3.85 4.00
C ARG A 142 61.06 -3.64 3.53
N HIS A 143 61.60 -2.43 3.66
CA HIS A 143 62.95 -2.10 3.19
C HIS A 143 63.99 -1.84 4.31
N SER A 144 63.65 -2.03 5.59
CA SER A 144 64.56 -1.79 6.73
C SER A 144 64.76 -2.99 7.67
N LEU A 145 64.88 -4.19 7.11
CA LEU A 145 65.34 -5.39 7.83
C LEU A 145 66.42 -6.12 7.03
N ARG A 146 67.55 -5.45 6.79
CA ARG A 146 68.85 -6.09 6.55
C ARG A 146 69.99 -5.08 6.65
N GLU A 147 70.42 -4.75 7.86
CA GLU A 147 71.85 -4.66 8.21
C GLU A 147 72.03 -4.41 9.71
N ARG A 148 73.06 -5.06 10.25
CA ARG A 148 73.38 -5.19 11.67
C ARG A 148 74.77 -4.57 11.86
N ARG A 149 74.93 -3.62 12.80
CA ARG A 149 76.02 -3.58 13.80
C ARG A 149 76.04 -2.29 14.64
N ASP A 150 76.09 -2.52 15.96
CA ASP A 150 76.87 -1.90 17.04
C ASP A 150 76.79 -0.41 17.42
N PHE A 151 76.87 -0.25 18.76
CA PHE A 151 77.22 0.91 19.62
C PHE A 151 76.12 1.84 20.18
N SER A 152 76.06 1.80 21.53
CA SER A 152 75.53 2.75 22.53
C SER A 152 76.48 3.97 22.70
N PRO A 153 76.23 5.03 23.51
CA PRO A 153 75.04 5.52 24.21
C PRO A 153 74.72 7.02 23.91
N GLN A 154 73.68 7.54 24.57
CA GLN A 154 73.54 8.90 25.16
C GLN A 154 72.30 9.70 24.73
N ASN A 155 71.56 10.08 25.78
CA ASN A 155 70.49 11.07 25.85
C ASN A 155 70.95 12.41 25.22
N PRO A 156 70.05 13.19 24.59
CA PRO A 156 69.51 14.29 25.40
C PRO A 156 68.06 14.68 25.10
N ARG A 157 67.46 15.25 26.15
CA ARG A 157 66.31 16.16 26.18
C ARG A 157 66.49 17.26 25.12
N PHE A 158 65.42 17.75 24.49
CA PHE A 158 65.03 19.17 24.50
C PHE A 158 63.72 19.45 23.71
N TRP A 159 62.68 19.84 24.48
CA TRP A 159 61.63 20.86 24.30
C TRP A 159 60.60 20.89 23.13
N PRO A 160 59.36 21.34 23.43
CA PRO A 160 58.20 21.22 22.56
C PRO A 160 57.92 22.52 21.78
N LEU A 161 57.35 22.38 20.57
CA LEU A 161 56.74 23.50 19.85
C LEU A 161 55.25 23.58 20.20
N THR A 162 54.96 24.48 21.13
CA THR A 162 53.62 24.97 21.43
C THR A 162 53.17 25.88 20.29
N ILE A 163 52.26 25.40 19.44
CA ILE A 163 51.48 26.28 18.57
C ILE A 163 50.16 26.54 19.27
N THR A 164 50.04 27.76 19.79
CA THR A 164 48.79 28.29 20.31
C THR A 164 47.97 28.82 19.13
N THR A 165 46.76 28.32 18.94
CA THR A 165 45.69 29.10 18.31
C THR A 165 44.41 28.86 19.10
N LYS A 166 43.99 29.92 19.80
CA LYS A 166 42.69 30.04 20.45
C LYS A 166 41.61 30.01 19.38
N HIS A 167 40.77 28.99 19.39
CA HIS A 167 39.35 29.15 19.11
C HIS A 167 38.61 28.15 20.01
N GLN A 168 37.95 28.69 21.04
CA GLN A 168 36.97 27.95 21.82
C GLN A 168 35.80 27.60 20.87
N PRO A 169 35.47 26.31 20.66
CA PRO A 169 34.17 25.97 20.13
C PRO A 169 33.15 26.06 21.27
N LEU A 170 32.16 26.93 21.11
CA LEU A 170 30.92 26.85 21.89
C LEU A 170 30.30 25.47 21.63
N SER A 171 30.35 24.61 22.63
CA SER A 171 29.65 23.34 22.65
C SER A 171 28.15 23.60 22.78
N PHE A 172 27.43 23.60 21.67
CA PHE A 172 26.01 23.30 21.69
C PHE A 172 25.84 21.81 21.42
N SER A 173 25.62 21.03 22.48
CA SER A 173 25.05 19.69 22.35
C SER A 173 23.56 19.86 22.07
N THR A 174 23.19 20.09 20.81
CA THR A 174 21.81 19.83 20.39
C THR A 174 21.68 18.32 20.30
N VAL A 175 21.19 17.73 21.38
CA VAL A 175 20.62 16.38 21.35
C VAL A 175 19.35 16.48 20.51
N CYS A 176 19.49 16.23 19.20
CA CYS A 176 18.34 15.94 18.36
C CYS A 176 17.89 14.52 18.74
N SER A 177 16.89 14.43 19.62
CA SER A 177 16.12 13.21 19.76
C SER A 177 15.22 13.11 18.53
N ALA A 178 15.74 12.51 17.46
CA ALA A 178 14.92 11.99 16.38
C ALA A 178 14.20 10.77 16.94
N ALA A 179 13.01 10.99 17.50
CA ALA A 179 12.09 9.91 17.81
C ALA A 179 11.46 9.41 16.50
N ASP A 180 12.28 8.75 15.69
CA ASP A 180 11.84 7.81 14.65
C ASP A 180 12.76 6.58 14.77
N GLU A 181 12.80 5.97 15.96
CA GLU A 181 13.02 4.53 16.02
C GLU A 181 11.67 3.86 15.76
N PRO A 182 11.58 2.93 14.79
CA PRO A 182 10.42 2.07 14.69
C PRO A 182 10.41 1.19 15.94
N SER A 183 9.68 1.64 16.95
CA SER A 183 9.41 0.86 18.14
C SER A 183 8.88 -0.49 17.69
N SER A 184 9.63 -1.51 18.05
CA SER A 184 9.34 -2.93 17.93
C SER A 184 8.02 -3.27 18.62
N SER A 185 6.91 -3.02 17.93
CA SER A 185 5.64 -3.70 18.17
C SER A 185 4.87 -3.80 16.86
N SER A 186 4.99 -4.98 16.26
CA SER A 186 4.39 -5.40 14.99
C SER A 186 2.86 -5.53 15.10
N SER A 187 2.15 -4.42 15.22
CA SER A 187 0.73 -4.38 14.87
C SER A 187 0.58 -3.60 13.56
N SER A 188 0.38 -4.34 12.47
CA SER A 188 0.12 -3.83 11.13
C SER A 188 -0.88 -2.66 11.17
N GLU A 189 -0.47 -1.47 10.74
CA GLU A 189 -1.43 -0.42 10.41
C GLU A 189 -2.39 -1.00 9.37
N ILE A 190 -3.65 -1.18 9.78
CA ILE A 190 -4.65 -1.80 8.92
C ILE A 190 -4.92 -0.82 7.77
N SER A 191 -4.70 -1.28 6.55
CA SER A 191 -4.85 -0.46 5.33
C SER A 191 -6.21 0.25 5.31
N ALA A 192 -6.20 1.56 5.06
CA ALA A 192 -7.41 2.40 5.05
C ALA A 192 -8.52 1.84 4.15
N ASP A 193 -8.17 1.24 3.01
CA ASP A 193 -9.11 0.61 2.09
C ASP A 193 -9.83 -0.61 2.71
N ALA A 194 -9.14 -1.40 3.54
CA ALA A 194 -9.76 -2.52 4.26
C ALA A 194 -10.79 -2.01 5.29
N ARG A 195 -10.52 -0.87 5.93
CA ARG A 195 -11.47 -0.22 6.84
C ARG A 195 -12.71 0.27 6.10
N ILE A 196 -12.53 1.01 5.01
CA ILE A 196 -13.64 1.51 4.18
C ILE A 196 -14.51 0.34 3.69
N ARG A 197 -13.89 -0.71 3.14
CA ARG A 197 -14.61 -1.91 2.68
C ARG A 197 -15.36 -2.62 3.80
N SER A 198 -14.81 -2.64 5.02
CA SER A 198 -15.46 -3.25 6.18
C SER A 198 -16.73 -2.50 6.62
N GLU A 199 -16.73 -1.17 6.51
CA GLU A 199 -17.86 -0.32 6.84
C GLU A 199 -18.99 -0.49 5.82
N VAL A 200 -18.66 -0.61 4.53
CA VAL A 200 -19.64 -0.90 3.47
C VAL A 200 -20.31 -2.26 3.69
N LEU A 201 -19.54 -3.29 4.09
CA LEU A 201 -20.08 -4.64 4.32
C LEU A 201 -20.98 -4.74 5.54
N THR A 202 -20.70 -3.94 6.57
CA THR A 202 -21.50 -3.90 7.81
C THR A 202 -21.76 -2.45 8.21
N PRO A 203 -22.79 -1.82 7.62
CA PRO A 203 -23.04 -0.41 7.80
C PRO A 203 -23.32 -0.10 9.28
N PHE A 204 -22.88 1.08 9.71
CA PHE A 204 -23.07 1.61 11.07
C PHE A 204 -22.52 0.74 12.21
N ARG A 205 -21.68 -0.26 11.93
CA ARG A 205 -21.00 -1.07 12.97
C ARG A 205 -20.31 -0.18 14.02
N SER A 206 -19.58 0.84 13.58
CA SER A 206 -18.87 1.77 14.47
C SER A 206 -19.84 2.54 15.38
N VAL A 207 -20.99 2.96 14.83
CA VAL A 207 -22.05 3.65 15.59
C VAL A 207 -22.65 2.73 16.65
N ARG A 208 -22.96 1.49 16.29
CA ARG A 208 -23.50 0.50 17.23
C ARG A 208 -22.53 0.18 18.37
N MET A 209 -21.25 -0.01 18.04
CA MET A 209 -20.19 -0.23 19.05
C MET A 209 -20.01 0.95 19.99
N PHE A 210 -20.14 2.18 19.48
CA PHE A 210 -20.17 3.38 20.31
C PHE A 210 -21.33 3.37 21.30
N PHE A 211 -22.56 3.06 20.85
CA PHE A 211 -23.71 2.99 21.74
C PHE A 211 -23.59 1.89 22.79
N TYR A 212 -23.03 0.72 22.46
CA TYR A 212 -22.77 -0.31 23.46
C TYR A 212 -21.83 0.18 24.55
N LEU A 213 -20.72 0.83 24.20
CA LEU A 213 -19.81 1.39 25.18
C LEU A 213 -20.45 2.50 26.01
N ALA A 214 -21.23 3.39 25.37
CA ALA A 214 -21.95 4.45 26.05
C ALA A 214 -22.96 3.89 27.06
N PHE A 215 -23.73 2.85 26.69
CA PHE A 215 -24.67 2.22 27.60
C PHE A 215 -24.00 1.43 28.72
N ILE A 216 -22.87 0.77 28.45
CA ILE A 216 -22.04 0.15 29.51
C ILE A 216 -21.59 1.21 30.50
N ALA A 217 -21.05 2.34 30.02
CA ALA A 217 -20.59 3.42 30.89
C ALA A 217 -21.74 4.04 31.70
N SER A 218 -22.88 4.28 31.06
CA SER A 218 -24.08 4.83 31.72
C SER A 218 -24.62 3.89 32.80
N ALA A 219 -24.77 2.59 32.50
CA ALA A 219 -25.24 1.60 33.46
C ALA A 219 -24.23 1.37 34.59
N SER A 220 -22.94 1.40 34.29
CA SER A 220 -21.89 1.30 35.32
C SER A 220 -21.94 2.48 36.30
N LEU A 221 -22.17 3.70 35.77
CA LEU A 221 -22.32 4.89 36.60
C LEU A 221 -23.60 4.84 37.46
N GLY A 222 -24.72 4.41 36.89
CA GLY A 222 -25.96 4.17 37.62
C GLY A 222 -25.77 3.15 38.75
N GLY A 223 -25.13 2.03 38.44
CA GLY A 223 -24.80 0.98 39.40
C GLY A 223 -23.89 1.45 40.52
N LEU A 224 -22.88 2.30 40.23
CA LEU A 224 -22.01 2.90 41.25
C LEU A 224 -22.82 3.76 42.23
N ILE A 225 -23.71 4.61 41.71
CA ILE A 225 -24.56 5.49 42.52
C ILE A 225 -25.52 4.64 43.36
N ALA A 226 -26.20 3.65 42.76
CA ALA A 226 -27.12 2.76 43.46
C ALA A 226 -26.39 1.96 44.57
N THR A 227 -25.19 1.46 44.30
CA THR A 227 -24.34 0.75 45.28
C THR A 227 -24.00 1.66 46.46
N SER A 228 -23.60 2.91 46.21
CA SER A 228 -23.29 3.86 47.28
C SER A 228 -24.51 4.16 48.17
N ARG A 229 -25.70 4.29 47.55
CA ARG A 229 -26.97 4.50 48.27
C ARG A 229 -27.39 3.28 49.06
N LEU A 230 -27.19 2.08 48.50
CA LEU A 230 -27.50 0.81 49.16
C LEU A 230 -26.69 0.63 50.44
N ILE A 231 -25.37 0.91 50.39
CA ILE A 231 -24.51 0.87 51.57
C ILE A 231 -25.04 1.82 52.66
N GLY A 232 -25.41 3.05 52.28
CA GLY A 232 -25.98 4.04 53.20
C GLY A 232 -27.34 3.62 53.79
N ALA A 233 -28.19 2.95 53.02
CA ALA A 233 -29.49 2.45 53.48
C ALA A 233 -29.35 1.25 54.44
N LEU A 234 -28.41 0.34 54.16
CA LEU A 234 -28.12 -0.82 55.02
C LEU A 234 -27.50 -0.41 56.37
N ALA A 235 -26.72 0.68 56.39
CA ALA A 235 -26.12 1.20 57.61
C ALA A 235 -27.12 1.97 58.51
N ASN A 236 -28.34 2.28 58.03
CA ASN A 236 -29.31 3.09 58.77
C ASN A 236 -30.70 2.41 58.86
N PRO A 237 -31.12 1.94 60.05
CA PRO A 237 -32.39 1.23 60.25
C PRO A 237 -33.64 2.00 59.78
N ALA A 238 -33.60 3.33 59.85
CA ALA A 238 -34.70 4.20 59.44
C ALA A 238 -34.95 4.20 57.91
N ARG A 239 -34.00 3.72 57.10
CA ARG A 239 -34.09 3.66 55.63
C ARG A 239 -34.30 2.24 55.09
N SER A 240 -34.62 1.28 55.95
CA SER A 240 -34.80 -0.13 55.58
C SER A 240 -35.86 -0.37 54.49
N GLY A 241 -36.89 0.48 54.42
CA GLY A 241 -37.94 0.41 53.38
C GLY A 241 -37.48 0.77 51.96
N GLU A 242 -36.37 1.50 51.80
CA GLU A 242 -35.85 1.93 50.49
C GLU A 242 -34.95 0.89 49.82
N VAL A 243 -34.47 -0.10 50.59
CA VAL A 243 -33.46 -1.09 50.16
C VAL A 243 -33.93 -1.87 48.93
N LEU A 244 -35.20 -2.30 48.90
CA LEU A 244 -35.73 -3.12 47.80
C LEU A 244 -35.79 -2.34 46.48
N GLU A 245 -36.15 -1.05 46.52
CA GLU A 245 -36.21 -0.19 45.33
C GLU A 245 -34.81 0.13 44.80
N ILE A 246 -33.86 0.42 45.69
CA ILE A 246 -32.45 0.62 45.31
C ILE A 246 -31.87 -0.66 44.69
N LEU A 247 -32.18 -1.83 45.27
CA LEU A 247 -31.70 -3.11 44.78
C LEU A 247 -32.27 -3.46 43.40
N LYS A 248 -33.56 -3.17 43.15
CA LYS A 248 -34.16 -3.30 41.81
C LYS A 248 -33.42 -2.45 40.78
N GLY A 249 -33.17 -1.17 41.09
CA GLY A 249 -32.41 -0.26 40.21
C GLY A 249 -30.99 -0.77 39.92
N LEU A 250 -30.28 -1.19 40.97
CA LEU A 250 -28.95 -1.80 40.83
C LEU A 250 -28.98 -3.05 39.94
N GLY A 251 -30.01 -3.90 40.10
CA GLY A 251 -30.20 -5.08 39.26
C GLY A 251 -30.38 -4.74 37.77
N ILE A 252 -31.13 -3.68 37.46
CA ILE A 252 -31.32 -3.20 36.09
C ILE A 252 -29.99 -2.73 35.50
N ASP A 253 -29.23 -1.90 36.23
CA ASP A 253 -27.94 -1.38 35.79
C ASP A 253 -26.90 -2.50 35.55
N VAL A 254 -26.80 -3.46 36.48
CA VAL A 254 -25.90 -4.62 36.33
C VAL A 254 -26.32 -5.49 35.14
N GLY A 255 -27.62 -5.71 34.96
CA GLY A 255 -28.18 -6.46 33.83
C GLY A 255 -27.88 -5.78 32.49
N ALA A 256 -28.11 -4.46 32.40
CA ALA A 256 -27.84 -3.67 31.21
C ALA A 256 -26.34 -3.66 30.86
N ALA A 257 -25.46 -3.39 31.85
CA ALA A 257 -24.02 -3.42 31.65
C ALA A 257 -23.53 -4.78 31.15
N SER A 258 -24.03 -5.87 31.73
CA SER A 258 -23.68 -7.25 31.34
C SER A 258 -24.14 -7.58 29.91
N LEU A 259 -25.38 -7.21 29.55
CA LEU A 259 -25.93 -7.43 28.21
C LEU A 259 -25.14 -6.67 27.14
N PHE A 260 -24.90 -5.37 27.35
CA PHE A 260 -24.17 -4.56 26.38
C PHE A 260 -22.69 -4.93 26.30
N ALA A 261 -22.06 -5.34 27.41
CA ALA A 261 -20.72 -5.89 27.39
C ALA A 261 -20.66 -7.17 26.55
N PHE A 262 -21.60 -8.09 26.73
CA PHE A 262 -21.69 -9.30 25.91
C PHE A 262 -21.85 -8.98 24.41
N LEU A 263 -22.75 -8.06 24.06
CA LEU A 263 -22.95 -7.64 22.66
C LEU A 263 -21.70 -6.98 22.08
N TYR A 264 -21.03 -6.12 22.85
CA TYR A 264 -19.77 -5.48 22.48
C TYR A 264 -18.67 -6.51 22.20
N PHE A 265 -18.45 -7.47 23.12
CA PHE A 265 -17.42 -8.50 22.94
C PHE A 265 -17.70 -9.39 21.73
N ARG A 266 -18.97 -9.79 21.54
CA ARG A 266 -19.39 -10.59 20.37
C ARG A 266 -19.09 -9.84 19.08
N GLU A 267 -19.49 -8.59 19.00
CA GLU A 267 -19.30 -7.78 17.80
C GLU A 267 -17.83 -7.41 17.56
N ASN A 268 -17.06 -7.15 18.62
CA ASN A 268 -15.62 -6.91 18.50
C ASN A 268 -14.89 -8.14 17.95
N LYS A 269 -15.26 -9.35 18.38
CA LYS A 269 -14.72 -10.61 17.82
C LYS A 269 -15.03 -10.73 16.32
N THR A 270 -16.28 -10.48 15.92
CA THR A 270 -16.67 -10.50 14.50
C THR A 270 -15.95 -9.43 13.68
N LYS A 271 -15.83 -8.21 14.22
CA LYS A 271 -15.08 -7.10 13.60
C LYS A 271 -13.64 -7.50 13.37
N ASN A 272 -12.95 -8.01 14.38
CA ASN A 272 -11.54 -8.40 14.29
C ASN A 272 -11.33 -9.52 13.26
N ALA A 273 -12.19 -10.55 13.27
CA ALA A 273 -12.13 -11.62 12.28
C ALA A 273 -12.36 -11.12 10.85
N GLN A 274 -13.32 -10.20 10.66
CA GLN A 274 -13.58 -9.61 9.34
C GLN A 274 -12.43 -8.71 8.88
N MET A 275 -11.88 -7.87 9.77
CA MET A 275 -10.73 -7.02 9.45
C MET A 275 -9.50 -7.84 9.09
N ALA A 276 -9.22 -8.92 9.83
CA ALA A 276 -8.12 -9.84 9.53
C ALA A 276 -8.30 -10.58 8.19
N ARG A 277 -9.55 -10.83 7.78
CA ARG A 277 -9.81 -11.37 6.43
C ARG A 277 -9.57 -10.32 5.35
N LEU A 278 -10.09 -9.11 5.53
CA LEU A 278 -9.98 -8.04 4.55
C LEU A 278 -8.53 -7.56 4.36
N SER A 279 -7.77 -7.47 5.45
CA SER A 279 -6.35 -7.13 5.37
C SER A 279 -5.55 -8.16 4.57
N ARG A 280 -5.84 -9.46 4.74
CA ARG A 280 -5.22 -10.54 3.94
C ARG A 280 -5.56 -10.44 2.46
N GLU A 281 -6.83 -10.21 2.13
CA GLU A 281 -7.28 -10.01 0.75
C GLU A 281 -6.64 -8.77 0.11
N GLU A 282 -6.40 -7.72 0.90
CA GLU A 282 -5.76 -6.48 0.44
C GLU A 282 -4.25 -6.64 0.25
N ASN A 283 -3.57 -7.34 1.16
CA ASN A 283 -2.15 -7.66 1.02
C ASN A 283 -1.89 -8.51 -0.22
N LEU A 284 -2.75 -9.51 -0.48
CA LEU A 284 -2.69 -10.30 -1.71
C LEU A 284 -2.89 -9.42 -2.95
N ALA A 285 -3.82 -8.46 -2.92
CA ALA A 285 -4.10 -7.58 -4.04
C ALA A 285 -2.91 -6.72 -4.46
N LYS A 286 -2.03 -6.38 -3.51
CA LYS A 286 -0.83 -5.55 -3.75
C LYS A 286 0.33 -6.32 -4.38
N LEU A 287 0.32 -7.65 -4.31
CA LEU A 287 1.38 -8.47 -4.89
C LEU A 287 1.48 -8.23 -6.40
N LYS A 288 2.72 -8.04 -6.86
CA LYS A 288 3.01 -7.77 -8.27
C LYS A 288 3.41 -9.01 -9.02
N MET A 289 2.93 -9.09 -10.25
CA MET A 289 3.18 -10.16 -11.20
C MET A 289 3.49 -9.56 -12.57
N ARG A 290 4.23 -10.31 -13.36
CA ARG A 290 4.63 -10.00 -14.72
C ARG A 290 3.87 -10.91 -15.67
N VAL A 291 3.36 -10.32 -16.73
CA VAL A 291 2.83 -11.05 -17.89
C VAL A 291 4.00 -11.29 -18.85
N GLU A 292 4.30 -12.55 -19.16
CA GLU A 292 5.52 -12.93 -19.89
C GLU A 292 5.57 -12.39 -21.34
N GLU A 293 4.44 -12.39 -22.06
CA GLU A 293 4.38 -11.94 -23.47
C GLU A 293 4.87 -10.49 -23.66
N ASN A 294 4.46 -9.58 -22.77
CA ASN A 294 4.69 -8.13 -22.94
C ASN A 294 5.58 -7.54 -21.84
N ASN A 295 6.12 -8.39 -20.97
CA ASN A 295 6.92 -8.02 -19.80
C ASN A 295 6.23 -6.97 -18.88
N LYS A 296 4.90 -6.88 -18.94
CA LYS A 296 4.12 -5.86 -18.22
C LYS A 296 3.91 -6.28 -16.78
N VAL A 297 4.19 -5.37 -15.85
CA VAL A 297 3.94 -5.57 -14.42
C VAL A 297 2.53 -5.10 -14.07
N ILE A 298 1.75 -6.00 -13.50
CA ILE A 298 0.39 -5.77 -12.99
C ILE A 298 0.30 -6.26 -11.54
N SER A 299 -0.67 -5.76 -10.78
CA SER A 299 -0.97 -6.29 -9.44
C SER A 299 -2.04 -7.38 -9.51
N VAL A 300 -2.11 -8.26 -8.52
CA VAL A 300 -3.23 -9.21 -8.36
C VAL A 300 -4.57 -8.45 -8.35
N GLY A 301 -4.61 -7.27 -7.73
CA GLY A 301 -5.79 -6.41 -7.65
C GLY A 301 -6.30 -5.92 -9.00
N ASP A 302 -5.42 -5.69 -9.98
CA ASP A 302 -5.79 -5.21 -11.32
C ASP A 302 -6.54 -6.25 -12.14
N LEU A 303 -6.41 -7.54 -11.78
CA LEU A 303 -7.14 -8.64 -12.43
C LEU A 303 -8.57 -8.81 -11.92
N ARG A 304 -8.99 -8.03 -10.90
CA ARG A 304 -10.35 -8.07 -10.38
C ARG A 304 -11.35 -7.65 -11.47
N GLY A 305 -12.38 -8.46 -11.68
CA GLY A 305 -13.39 -8.31 -12.72
C GLY A 305 -12.96 -8.85 -14.08
N VAL A 306 -11.68 -9.18 -14.25
CA VAL A 306 -11.09 -9.60 -15.54
C VAL A 306 -10.84 -11.10 -15.56
N ALA A 307 -10.09 -11.61 -14.59
CA ALA A 307 -9.63 -12.99 -14.56
C ALA A 307 -9.71 -13.62 -13.17
N ARG A 308 -9.84 -14.95 -13.14
CA ARG A 308 -9.80 -15.78 -11.93
C ARG A 308 -8.39 -16.32 -11.77
N LEU A 309 -7.67 -15.83 -10.77
CA LEU A 309 -6.30 -16.26 -10.53
C LEU A 309 -6.25 -17.61 -9.83
N VAL A 310 -5.40 -18.51 -10.29
CA VAL A 310 -5.01 -19.74 -9.60
C VAL A 310 -3.51 -19.65 -9.33
N ILE A 311 -3.12 -19.53 -8.07
CA ILE A 311 -1.71 -19.47 -7.68
C ILE A 311 -1.27 -20.89 -7.36
N CYS A 312 -0.27 -21.39 -8.08
CA CYS A 312 0.39 -22.67 -7.84
C CYS A 312 1.73 -22.39 -7.17
N ALA A 313 1.87 -22.72 -5.89
CA ALA A 313 3.06 -22.41 -5.12
C ALA A 313 3.73 -23.70 -4.59
N GLY A 314 4.96 -23.96 -5.02
CA GLY A 314 5.74 -25.13 -4.61
C GLY A 314 7.02 -25.28 -5.41
N PRO A 315 7.74 -26.40 -5.30
CA PRO A 315 8.94 -26.67 -6.11
C PRO A 315 8.63 -26.65 -7.61
N ALA A 316 9.63 -26.40 -8.45
CA ALA A 316 9.46 -26.35 -9.91
C ALA A 316 8.81 -27.64 -10.47
N GLU A 317 9.23 -28.82 -9.98
CA GLU A 317 8.66 -30.13 -10.37
C GLU A 317 7.15 -30.23 -10.11
N TYR A 318 6.68 -29.66 -9.00
CA TYR A 318 5.25 -29.63 -8.66
C TYR A 318 4.48 -28.76 -9.65
N ILE A 319 5.06 -27.63 -10.08
CA ILE A 319 4.43 -26.73 -11.04
C ILE A 319 4.34 -27.38 -12.42
N GLU A 320 5.40 -28.05 -12.86
CA GLU A 320 5.42 -28.79 -14.12
C GLU A 320 4.37 -29.90 -14.16
N GLU A 321 4.22 -30.64 -13.06
CA GLU A 321 3.18 -31.67 -12.95
C GLU A 321 1.77 -31.06 -12.90
N ALA A 322 1.59 -29.92 -12.23
CA ALA A 322 0.33 -29.17 -12.24
C ALA A 322 -0.02 -28.68 -13.66
N PHE A 323 0.98 -28.25 -14.43
CA PHE A 323 0.87 -27.87 -15.83
C PHE A 323 0.43 -29.05 -16.70
N LYS A 324 1.09 -30.20 -16.58
CA LYS A 324 0.71 -31.44 -17.29
C LYS A 324 -0.75 -31.83 -17.01
N ARG A 325 -1.18 -31.80 -15.75
CA ARG A 325 -2.57 -32.12 -15.35
C ARG A 325 -3.62 -31.13 -15.86
N SER A 326 -3.23 -29.89 -16.12
CA SER A 326 -4.15 -28.86 -16.63
C SER A 326 -4.48 -29.05 -18.12
N ARG A 327 -3.69 -29.86 -18.83
CA ARG A 327 -3.75 -30.09 -20.29
C ARG A 327 -5.16 -30.35 -20.80
N GLU A 328 -5.84 -31.34 -20.21
CA GLU A 328 -7.19 -31.77 -20.61
C GLU A 328 -8.27 -30.71 -20.36
N PHE A 329 -8.03 -29.80 -19.41
CA PHE A 329 -9.00 -28.80 -18.96
C PHE A 329 -8.74 -27.41 -19.53
N THR A 330 -7.68 -27.22 -20.32
CA THR A 330 -7.22 -25.92 -20.83
C THR A 330 -8.36 -25.09 -21.41
N GLN A 331 -9.11 -25.65 -22.36
CA GLN A 331 -10.21 -24.93 -23.01
C GLN A 331 -11.26 -24.49 -22.00
N GLY A 332 -11.73 -25.41 -21.16
CA GLY A 332 -12.75 -25.12 -20.16
C GLY A 332 -12.31 -24.04 -19.17
N LEU A 333 -11.03 -24.05 -18.77
CA LEU A 333 -10.43 -23.07 -17.85
C LEU A 333 -10.33 -21.68 -18.49
N VAL A 334 -9.88 -21.61 -19.73
CA VAL A 334 -9.74 -20.38 -20.53
C VAL A 334 -11.11 -19.73 -20.77
N GLU A 335 -12.14 -20.50 -21.15
CA GLU A 335 -13.52 -20.01 -21.31
C GLU A 335 -14.11 -19.46 -19.99
N ARG A 336 -13.59 -19.91 -18.86
CA ARG A 336 -13.94 -19.44 -17.50
C ARG A 336 -12.98 -18.35 -17.02
N GLY A 337 -12.15 -17.80 -17.89
CA GLY A 337 -11.25 -16.69 -17.57
C GLY A 337 -10.24 -17.02 -16.47
N VAL A 338 -9.81 -18.27 -16.37
CA VAL A 338 -8.80 -18.69 -15.39
C VAL A 338 -7.41 -18.31 -15.90
N VAL A 339 -6.56 -17.83 -14.99
CA VAL A 339 -5.14 -17.55 -15.23
C VAL A 339 -4.34 -18.14 -14.09
N VAL A 340 -3.26 -18.83 -14.41
CA VAL A 340 -2.39 -19.52 -13.45
C VAL A 340 -1.14 -18.69 -13.22
N VAL A 341 -0.77 -18.54 -11.95
CA VAL A 341 0.51 -17.98 -11.52
C VAL A 341 1.39 -19.11 -11.06
N ALA A 342 2.48 -19.34 -11.78
CA ALA A 342 3.50 -20.30 -11.39
C ALA A 342 4.45 -19.64 -10.40
N TYR A 343 4.43 -20.08 -9.13
CA TYR A 343 5.33 -19.60 -8.10
C TYR A 343 6.24 -20.69 -7.57
N ALA A 344 7.48 -20.71 -8.08
CA ALA A 344 8.48 -21.68 -7.65
C ALA A 344 9.14 -21.26 -6.33
N THR A 345 8.96 -22.07 -5.29
CA THR A 345 9.48 -21.78 -3.94
C THR A 345 10.93 -22.24 -3.75
N ASP A 346 11.45 -23.07 -4.64
CA ASP A 346 12.83 -23.60 -4.62
C ASP A 346 13.83 -22.70 -5.36
N GLY A 347 13.37 -21.56 -5.89
CA GLY A 347 14.17 -20.64 -6.69
C GLY A 347 14.53 -21.17 -8.09
N LYS A 348 14.04 -22.35 -8.47
CA LYS A 348 14.20 -22.90 -9.82
C LYS A 348 13.08 -22.36 -10.72
N SER A 349 13.37 -22.17 -12.00
CA SER A 349 12.33 -21.82 -12.97
C SER A 349 11.71 -23.10 -13.55
N PRO A 350 10.38 -23.27 -13.49
CA PRO A 350 9.73 -24.45 -14.07
C PRO A 350 9.84 -24.42 -15.59
N VAL A 351 10.07 -25.58 -16.20
CA VAL A 351 10.13 -25.72 -17.66
C VAL A 351 8.76 -26.12 -18.19
N LEU A 352 8.04 -25.17 -18.77
CA LEU A 352 6.72 -25.40 -19.35
C LEU A 352 6.85 -25.70 -20.84
N GLU A 353 6.79 -26.98 -21.21
CA GLU A 353 6.85 -27.43 -22.61
C GLU A 353 5.48 -27.27 -23.29
N PHE A 354 5.42 -26.47 -24.35
CA PHE A 354 4.23 -26.31 -25.19
C PHE A 354 4.45 -27.07 -26.50
N ASP A 355 3.71 -28.17 -26.71
CA ASP A 355 3.79 -28.97 -27.95
C ASP A 355 3.39 -28.11 -29.17
N GLU A 356 4.27 -27.95 -30.16
CA GLU A 356 4.07 -27.12 -31.37
C GLU A 356 3.74 -27.97 -32.62
N THR A 357 3.42 -29.26 -32.48
CA THR A 357 3.58 -30.22 -33.58
C THR A 357 2.42 -30.32 -34.59
N ASP A 358 1.24 -29.76 -34.36
CA ASP A 358 0.10 -29.80 -35.31
C ASP A 358 -0.73 -28.49 -35.33
N ILE A 359 -1.39 -28.15 -36.45
CA ILE A 359 -2.16 -26.90 -36.61
C ILE A 359 -3.39 -26.84 -35.67
N ALA A 360 -4.03 -27.99 -35.40
CA ALA A 360 -5.08 -28.07 -34.38
C ALA A 360 -4.51 -27.93 -32.95
N ASP A 361 -3.26 -28.30 -32.76
CA ASP A 361 -2.53 -28.13 -31.51
C ASP A 361 -2.04 -26.69 -31.33
N GLU A 362 -1.82 -25.90 -32.39
CA GLU A 362 -1.42 -24.49 -32.28
C GLU A 362 -2.43 -23.65 -31.50
N GLU A 363 -3.74 -23.74 -31.81
CA GLU A 363 -4.77 -22.96 -31.10
C GLU A 363 -4.83 -23.38 -29.62
N MET A 364 -4.73 -24.68 -29.34
CA MET A 364 -4.72 -25.20 -27.98
C MET A 364 -3.45 -24.82 -27.22
N SER A 365 -2.31 -24.78 -27.88
CA SER A 365 -1.04 -24.33 -27.32
C SER A 365 -1.05 -22.83 -27.04
N GLN A 366 -1.65 -22.00 -27.89
CA GLN A 366 -1.90 -20.58 -27.60
C GLN A 366 -2.81 -20.41 -26.38
N ARG A 367 -3.88 -21.19 -26.26
CA ARG A 367 -4.76 -21.18 -25.08
C ARG A 367 -4.02 -21.59 -23.80
N ARG A 368 -3.11 -22.58 -23.87
CA ARG A 368 -2.24 -22.96 -22.74
C ARG A 368 -1.28 -21.85 -22.34
N ARG A 369 -0.64 -21.18 -23.31
CA ARG A 369 0.22 -20.02 -23.05
C ARG A 369 -0.57 -18.93 -22.33
N ARG A 370 -1.77 -18.61 -22.81
CA ARG A 370 -2.68 -17.63 -22.15
C ARG A 370 -3.06 -18.01 -20.72
N LEU A 371 -3.21 -19.31 -20.44
CA LEU A 371 -3.51 -19.82 -19.11
C LEU A 371 -2.31 -19.65 -18.16
N TRP A 372 -1.08 -19.88 -18.61
CA TRP A 372 0.14 -19.94 -17.77
C TRP A 372 1.11 -18.76 -17.91
N ARG A 373 0.71 -17.67 -18.57
CA ARG A 373 1.56 -16.49 -18.89
C ARG A 373 2.00 -15.58 -17.74
N VAL A 374 1.72 -15.93 -16.49
CA VAL A 374 1.91 -15.01 -15.36
C VAL A 374 2.90 -15.56 -14.35
N ALA A 375 3.92 -14.75 -14.08
CA ALA A 375 4.97 -15.04 -13.12
C ALA A 375 5.07 -13.94 -12.04
N PRO A 376 5.43 -14.26 -10.79
CA PRO A 376 5.63 -13.25 -9.75
C PRO A 376 6.90 -12.42 -10.00
N VAL A 377 6.91 -11.15 -9.55
CA VAL A 377 8.05 -10.23 -9.74
C VAL A 377 8.92 -10.16 -8.50
N PHE A 378 8.33 -9.79 -7.36
CA PHE A 378 9.05 -9.63 -6.11
C PHE A 378 8.91 -10.88 -5.25
N VAL A 379 9.75 -11.89 -5.52
CA VAL A 379 9.72 -13.20 -4.85
C VAL A 379 9.68 -13.06 -3.32
N SER A 380 10.42 -12.12 -2.74
CA SER A 380 10.41 -11.88 -1.29
C SER A 380 9.05 -11.45 -0.72
N GLU A 381 8.27 -10.67 -1.45
CA GLU A 381 6.91 -10.27 -1.04
C GLU A 381 5.95 -11.47 -1.11
N TRP A 382 6.11 -12.30 -2.13
CA TRP A 382 5.33 -13.51 -2.33
C TRP A 382 5.65 -14.59 -1.28
N ASP A 383 6.93 -14.81 -0.96
CA ASP A 383 7.38 -15.72 0.09
C ASP A 383 6.80 -15.32 1.44
N LYS A 384 7.00 -14.07 1.83
CA LYS A 384 6.49 -13.55 3.11
C LYS A 384 4.98 -13.73 3.20
N TRP A 385 4.25 -13.35 2.15
CA TRP A 385 2.79 -13.49 2.14
C TRP A 385 2.35 -14.96 2.22
N LEU A 386 3.01 -15.85 1.47
CA LEU A 386 2.69 -17.27 1.43
C LEU A 386 2.97 -17.96 2.75
N ASP A 387 4.11 -17.69 3.38
CA ASP A 387 4.49 -18.22 4.69
C ASP A 387 3.52 -17.77 5.78
N GLU A 388 3.11 -16.51 5.76
CA GLU A 388 2.07 -16.00 6.65
C GLU A 388 0.75 -16.78 6.46
N GLN A 389 0.35 -17.08 5.21
CA GLN A 389 -0.85 -17.88 4.95
C GLN A 389 -0.71 -19.32 5.41
N LYS A 390 0.42 -19.98 5.13
CA LYS A 390 0.69 -21.37 5.54
C LYS A 390 0.68 -21.51 7.06
N LYS A 391 1.34 -20.59 7.77
CA LYS A 391 1.36 -20.54 9.25
C LYS A 391 -0.04 -20.39 9.86
N LEU A 392 -0.87 -19.52 9.28
CA LEU A 392 -2.26 -19.34 9.73
C LEU A 392 -3.14 -20.57 9.47
N ALA A 393 -2.87 -21.30 8.40
CA ALA A 393 -3.60 -22.52 8.04
C ALA A 393 -3.08 -23.77 8.76
N GLY A 394 -1.96 -23.68 9.50
CA GLY A 394 -1.32 -24.85 10.11
C GLY A 394 -0.69 -25.80 9.09
N VAL A 395 -0.31 -25.30 7.91
CA VAL A 395 0.34 -26.06 6.84
C VAL A 395 1.86 -25.89 6.96
N SER A 396 2.64 -26.93 6.66
CA SER A 396 4.10 -26.82 6.68
C SER A 396 4.61 -25.85 5.61
N SER A 397 5.73 -25.16 5.89
CA SER A 397 6.38 -24.23 4.96
C SER A 397 6.68 -24.89 3.61
N ASP A 398 7.07 -26.16 3.64
CA ASP A 398 7.58 -26.87 2.45
C ASP A 398 6.48 -27.54 1.64
N SER A 399 5.25 -27.59 2.16
CA SER A 399 4.12 -28.19 1.45
C SER A 399 3.79 -27.38 0.18
N PRO A 400 3.66 -28.03 -0.99
CA PRO A 400 3.12 -27.38 -2.17
C PRO A 400 1.64 -27.08 -1.94
N VAL A 401 1.20 -25.89 -2.34
CA VAL A 401 -0.16 -25.44 -2.14
C VAL A 401 -0.71 -24.80 -3.41
N TYR A 402 -2.03 -24.74 -3.48
CA TYR A 402 -2.72 -23.91 -4.46
C TYR A 402 -3.71 -22.96 -3.78
N LEU A 403 -3.94 -21.84 -4.44
CA LEU A 403 -4.97 -20.87 -4.07
C LEU A 403 -5.78 -20.52 -5.32
N SER A 404 -7.09 -20.53 -5.21
CA SER A 404 -8.01 -20.09 -6.27
C SER A 404 -8.74 -18.83 -5.84
N LEU A 405 -8.76 -17.83 -6.72
CA LEU A 405 -9.46 -16.57 -6.53
C LEU A 405 -10.74 -16.51 -7.38
N ARG A 406 -11.74 -15.80 -6.87
CA ARG A 406 -12.93 -15.40 -7.62
C ARG A 406 -12.59 -14.22 -8.53
N LEU A 407 -13.50 -13.87 -9.43
CA LEU A 407 -13.34 -12.69 -10.29
C LEU A 407 -13.19 -11.40 -9.48
N ASP A 408 -13.81 -11.30 -8.32
CA ASP A 408 -13.68 -10.12 -7.44
C ASP A 408 -12.38 -10.11 -6.61
N GLY A 409 -11.45 -11.05 -6.86
CA GLY A 409 -10.18 -11.18 -6.15
C GLY A 409 -10.26 -11.82 -4.77
N ARG A 410 -11.45 -12.25 -4.31
CA ARG A 410 -11.59 -12.96 -3.04
C ARG A 410 -11.14 -14.41 -3.17
N VAL A 411 -10.53 -14.95 -2.11
CA VAL A 411 -10.18 -16.38 -2.04
C VAL A 411 -11.44 -17.23 -2.14
N ARG A 412 -11.49 -18.11 -3.16
CA ARG A 412 -12.54 -19.11 -3.36
C ARG A 412 -12.23 -20.38 -2.58
N GLY A 413 -11.01 -20.87 -2.69
CA GLY A 413 -10.55 -22.10 -2.06
C GLY A 413 -9.03 -22.22 -2.12
N SER A 414 -8.48 -22.93 -1.15
CA SER A 414 -7.05 -23.23 -1.02
C SER A 414 -6.89 -24.67 -0.57
N GLY A 415 -5.78 -25.30 -0.93
CA GLY A 415 -5.46 -26.64 -0.46
C GLY A 415 -3.98 -26.98 -0.61
N VAL A 416 -3.58 -28.07 0.03
CA VAL A 416 -2.27 -28.69 -0.15
C VAL A 416 -2.32 -29.61 -1.37
N GLY A 417 -1.24 -29.65 -2.15
CA GLY A 417 -1.16 -30.41 -3.39
C GLY A 417 -1.74 -29.68 -4.60
N TYR A 418 -2.15 -30.43 -5.61
CA TYR A 418 -2.49 -29.90 -6.93
C TYR A 418 -3.85 -29.19 -7.00
N PRO A 419 -4.02 -28.17 -7.88
CA PRO A 419 -5.31 -27.57 -8.12
C PRO A 419 -6.31 -28.57 -8.72
N PRO A 420 -7.57 -28.61 -8.25
CA PRO A 420 -8.59 -29.51 -8.77
C PRO A 420 -9.18 -28.95 -10.08
N TRP A 421 -8.42 -29.07 -11.18
CA TRP A 421 -8.77 -28.50 -12.49
C TRP A 421 -10.18 -28.86 -12.97
N GLN A 422 -10.56 -30.13 -12.85
CA GLN A 422 -11.90 -30.61 -13.20
C GLN A 422 -13.01 -29.89 -12.41
N ALA A 423 -12.80 -29.67 -11.11
CA ALA A 423 -13.77 -28.98 -10.27
C ALA A 423 -13.93 -27.50 -10.67
N PHE A 424 -12.85 -26.84 -11.11
CA PHE A 424 -12.93 -25.48 -11.64
C PHE A 424 -13.77 -25.42 -12.92
N VAL A 425 -13.60 -26.36 -13.84
CA VAL A 425 -14.43 -26.44 -15.05
C VAL A 425 -15.90 -26.73 -14.71
N ALA A 426 -16.16 -27.62 -13.75
CA ALA A 426 -17.53 -27.97 -13.36
C ALA A 426 -18.27 -26.82 -12.64
N GLN A 427 -17.57 -26.06 -11.80
CA GLN A 427 -18.22 -25.13 -10.86
C GLN A 427 -18.11 -23.65 -11.24
N LEU A 428 -17.16 -23.26 -12.09
CA LEU A 428 -16.99 -21.85 -12.46
C LEU A 428 -17.85 -21.51 -13.68
N PRO A 429 -18.57 -20.38 -13.67
CA PRO A 429 -19.33 -19.95 -14.82
C PRO A 429 -18.39 -19.36 -15.90
N PRO A 430 -18.69 -19.59 -17.19
CA PRO A 430 -17.91 -19.03 -18.30
C PRO A 430 -18.00 -17.50 -18.32
N VAL A 431 -16.95 -16.84 -18.82
CA VAL A 431 -16.86 -15.38 -18.95
C VAL A 431 -16.91 -15.02 -20.43
N LYS A 432 -18.04 -14.51 -20.91
CA LYS A 432 -18.20 -14.15 -22.34
C LYS A 432 -17.62 -12.76 -22.63
N GLY A 433 -16.84 -12.63 -23.71
CA GLY A 433 -16.53 -11.37 -24.39
C GLY A 433 -15.58 -10.36 -23.73
N ILE A 434 -15.37 -10.41 -22.40
CA ILE A 434 -14.53 -9.43 -21.67
C ILE A 434 -13.06 -9.86 -21.63
N TRP A 435 -12.79 -11.18 -21.64
CA TRP A 435 -11.46 -11.74 -21.39
C TRP A 435 -10.52 -11.67 -22.61
N THR A 436 -11.08 -11.66 -23.82
CA THR A 436 -10.32 -11.63 -25.09
C THR A 436 -9.83 -10.23 -25.49
N GLY A 437 -10.33 -9.15 -24.90
CA GLY A 437 -9.95 -7.79 -25.31
C GLY A 437 -8.92 -7.09 -24.40
N LEU A 438 -9.02 -7.26 -23.08
CA LEU A 438 -8.23 -6.48 -22.13
C LEU A 438 -6.78 -6.98 -21.96
N LEU A 439 -6.55 -8.29 -22.14
CA LEU A 439 -5.20 -8.87 -22.06
C LEU A 439 -4.53 -8.99 -23.44
N ASP A 440 -5.30 -8.95 -24.52
CA ASP A 440 -4.81 -8.90 -25.92
C ASP A 440 -4.44 -7.45 -26.27
N GLY A 441 -5.27 -6.44 -25.96
CA GLY A 441 -4.94 -5.01 -26.17
C GLY A 441 -3.86 -4.42 -25.24
N MET A 442 -3.16 -5.28 -24.49
CA MET A 442 -1.96 -4.93 -23.73
C MET A 442 -0.68 -5.42 -24.41
N ASP A 443 -0.78 -6.00 -25.61
CA ASP A 443 0.28 -6.48 -26.51
C ASP A 443 1.14 -5.37 -27.15
N GLY A 444 0.81 -4.10 -26.87
CA GLY A 444 1.59 -2.97 -27.35
C GLY A 444 1.49 -2.75 -28.86
N ARG A 445 0.58 -3.43 -29.56
CA ARG A 445 0.23 -3.07 -30.93
C ARG A 445 -0.78 -1.94 -30.89
N VAL A 446 -0.30 -0.74 -31.23
CA VAL A 446 -1.13 0.44 -31.54
C VAL A 446 -1.67 0.30 -32.94
#